data_AF-A0A1H9GX85-F1
#
_entry.id   AF-A0A1H9GX85-F1
#
_cell.length_a   1.000
_cell.length_b   1.000
_cell.length_c   1.000
_cell.angle_alpha   90.00
_cell.angle_beta   90.00
_cell.angle_gamma   90.00
#
_symmetry.space_group_name_H-M   'P 1'
#
loop_
_entity.id
_entity.type
_entity.pdbx_description
1 polymer ?
#
loop_
_entity_poly.entity_id
_entity_poly.type
_entity_poly.pdbx_seq_one_letter_code
_entity_poly.pdbx_strand_id
1 'polypeptide(L)'
;MTMAGNLRKVTDLGRVGGLRRVARLARRLPRVDLSHPARSPLGTSVVNCVTYRDGVRAPRGGDLVDTVERVRKSGQGFVWLGLHEPTNEEFAGIADLFDLHPLAVEDAVEAHQRPKVERYGETLFAVFKTVCYVEHEELTATSEVVNTGEIMVFVGPDFVITVRHGRHGSLGPLREELESDPGQLGKGPSAVLHAIADHVVDDYLNVIDAVQADIDQVETDVFAENGARADPGRIYQLKRELLELKRAVVPLGRPLLDLADRPVRVVDPEIQAYFRDVSDHLLRATEQIAAFDELLNSILQAHLAQVTVAQNEDMRKITAWAAVIAVPTMVCGVYGMNFDHMPELHWKFGYPLVIGVISVACWILYRGFRRNGWL
;
A
#
# COMPACT_ATOMS: atom_id res chain seq x y z
N MET A 1 -68.50 -12.00 31.72
CA MET A 1 -67.23 -12.75 31.89
C MET A 1 -66.14 -11.89 31.27
N THR A 2 -65.78 -10.72 31.79
CA THR A 2 -65.14 -10.39 33.07
C THR A 2 -63.79 -11.06 33.31
N MET A 3 -62.77 -10.21 33.36
CA MET A 3 -61.49 -10.31 34.07
C MET A 3 -60.46 -11.37 33.64
N ALA A 4 -59.29 -10.90 33.18
CA ALA A 4 -58.11 -10.82 34.07
C ALA A 4 -57.03 -9.96 33.40
N GLY A 5 -56.65 -8.87 34.08
CA GLY A 5 -55.48 -8.06 33.75
C GLY A 5 -54.28 -8.44 34.61
N ASN A 6 -53.10 -7.98 34.18
CA ASN A 6 -51.97 -7.57 35.04
C ASN A 6 -50.92 -6.93 34.11
N LEU A 7 -50.68 -5.61 34.18
CA LEU A 7 -49.78 -4.89 35.10
C LEU A 7 -48.29 -5.19 34.91
N ARG A 8 -47.60 -4.15 34.41
CA ARG A 8 -46.22 -3.70 34.66
C ARG A 8 -45.07 -4.70 34.47
N LYS A 9 -44.18 -4.37 33.53
CA LYS A 9 -42.78 -4.04 33.83
C LYS A 9 -42.16 -3.13 32.75
N VAL A 10 -41.75 -1.96 33.22
CA VAL A 10 -40.77 -1.04 32.62
C VAL A 10 -39.36 -1.61 32.89
N THR A 11 -38.36 -1.15 32.12
CA THR A 11 -36.92 -1.52 32.01
C THR A 11 -36.68 -2.52 30.88
N ASP A 12 -35.79 -2.34 29.90
CA ASP A 12 -34.64 -1.44 29.79
C ASP A 12 -34.17 -1.34 28.33
N LEU A 13 -33.35 -0.33 28.07
CA LEU A 13 -32.64 0.05 26.84
C LEU A 13 -32.09 -1.10 25.96
N GLY A 14 -32.23 -0.96 24.64
CA GLY A 14 -31.61 -1.87 23.68
C GLY A 14 -31.62 -1.41 22.22
N ARG A 15 -30.55 -0.68 21.85
CA ARG A 15 -29.94 -0.59 20.50
C ARG A 15 -30.68 0.12 19.37
N VAL A 16 -30.32 1.40 19.27
CA VAL A 16 -29.99 2.19 18.06
C VAL A 16 -29.87 1.34 16.77
N GLY A 17 -30.92 1.35 15.96
CA GLY A 17 -30.89 0.99 14.54
C GLY A 17 -30.96 2.27 13.72
N GLY A 18 -29.82 2.76 13.23
CA GLY A 18 -29.82 4.01 12.48
C GLY A 18 -28.48 4.58 12.01
N LEU A 19 -27.49 3.76 11.63
CA LEU A 19 -26.20 4.27 11.13
C LEU A 19 -25.62 3.51 9.91
N ARG A 20 -26.46 2.79 9.15
CA ARG A 20 -25.99 2.04 7.94
C ARG A 20 -26.43 2.62 6.59
N ARG A 21 -26.96 3.85 6.54
CA ARG A 21 -27.36 4.52 5.29
C ARG A 21 -26.58 5.77 4.90
N VAL A 22 -25.61 6.22 5.70
CA VAL A 22 -24.80 7.41 5.38
C VAL A 22 -23.45 7.04 4.73
N ALA A 23 -22.97 5.80 4.86
CA ALA A 23 -21.65 5.38 4.39
C ALA A 23 -21.56 4.99 2.90
N ARG A 24 -22.53 5.36 2.04
CA ARG A 24 -22.53 4.93 0.62
C ARG A 24 -22.78 6.02 -0.42
N LEU A 25 -22.53 7.28 -0.07
CA LEU A 25 -22.67 8.43 -0.98
C LEU A 25 -21.41 9.31 -1.13
N ALA A 26 -20.27 8.91 -0.58
CA ALA A 26 -19.01 9.66 -0.66
C ALA A 26 -18.03 9.17 -1.75
N ARG A 27 -18.43 8.26 -2.65
CA ARG A 27 -17.60 7.83 -3.78
C ARG A 27 -18.21 8.30 -5.09
N ARG A 28 -17.72 9.45 -5.56
CA ARG A 28 -17.68 10.02 -6.92
C ARG A 28 -17.88 11.53 -6.87
N LEU A 29 -16.94 12.23 -6.26
CA LEU A 29 -16.64 13.59 -6.69
C LEU A 29 -15.56 13.48 -7.78
N PRO A 30 -15.69 14.16 -8.92
CA PRO A 30 -14.64 14.18 -9.92
C PRO A 30 -13.38 14.75 -9.25
N ARG A 31 -12.27 14.00 -9.28
CA ARG A 31 -10.96 14.51 -8.90
C ARG A 31 -10.68 15.74 -9.74
N VAL A 32 -10.77 16.93 -9.13
CA VAL A 32 -10.32 18.16 -9.75
C VAL A 32 -8.81 18.02 -9.87
N ASP A 33 -8.32 17.94 -11.11
CA ASP A 33 -6.90 17.97 -11.40
C ASP A 33 -6.37 19.37 -11.08
N LEU A 34 -5.77 19.49 -9.89
CA LEU A 34 -5.15 20.71 -9.38
C LEU A 34 -3.64 20.77 -9.72
N SER A 35 -3.15 19.96 -10.65
CA SER A 35 -1.81 20.13 -11.23
C SER A 35 -1.66 21.42 -12.04
N HIS A 36 -2.74 22.19 -12.20
CA HIS A 36 -2.72 23.45 -12.91
C HIS A 36 -2.17 24.60 -12.05
N PRO A 37 -1.05 25.23 -12.43
CA PRO A 37 -0.49 26.37 -11.73
C PRO A 37 -1.44 27.57 -11.90
N ALA A 38 -2.28 27.82 -10.90
CA ALA A 38 -3.07 29.05 -10.86
C ALA A 38 -2.14 30.22 -10.51
N ARG A 39 -1.51 30.75 -11.58
CA ARG A 39 -0.72 31.99 -11.69
C ARG A 39 -0.77 32.89 -10.45
N SER A 40 0.23 32.72 -9.59
CA SER A 40 0.58 33.68 -8.54
C SER A 40 1.52 34.75 -9.12
N PRO A 41 1.44 36.02 -8.68
CA PRO A 41 2.43 37.05 -9.03
C PRO A 41 3.84 36.76 -8.48
N LEU A 42 4.00 35.71 -7.66
CA LEU A 42 5.24 35.30 -6.99
C LEU A 42 6.00 34.15 -7.71
N GLY A 43 5.50 33.66 -8.85
CA GLY A 43 6.10 32.55 -9.59
C GLY A 43 5.09 31.46 -9.99
N THR A 44 5.53 30.51 -10.81
CA THR A 44 4.67 29.40 -11.29
C THR A 44 4.48 28.29 -10.26
N SER A 45 5.38 28.20 -9.27
CA SER A 45 5.37 27.18 -8.22
C SER A 45 4.54 27.55 -6.98
N VAL A 46 4.15 28.82 -6.81
CA VAL A 46 3.32 29.25 -5.67
C VAL A 46 1.87 28.87 -5.92
N VAL A 47 1.40 27.84 -5.20
CA VAL A 47 0.04 27.32 -5.30
C VAL A 47 -0.93 28.17 -4.50
N ASN A 48 -0.56 28.58 -3.29
CA ASN A 48 -1.42 29.42 -2.44
C ASN A 48 -0.63 30.12 -1.32
N CYS A 49 -1.04 31.33 -0.97
CA CYS A 49 -0.54 32.06 0.20
C CYS A 49 -1.73 32.64 0.96
N VAL A 50 -1.90 32.22 2.21
CA VAL A 50 -3.05 32.62 3.04
C VAL A 50 -2.57 32.98 4.44
N THR A 51 -3.16 34.04 5.00
CA THR A 51 -2.95 34.42 6.40
C THR A 51 -4.15 34.00 7.21
N TYR A 52 -3.90 33.40 8.37
CA TYR A 52 -4.92 33.04 9.34
C TYR A 52 -4.73 33.85 10.61
N ARG A 53 -5.82 34.33 11.18
CA ARG A 53 -5.85 34.99 12.48
C ARG A 53 -6.99 34.37 13.29
N ASP A 54 -6.65 33.85 14.48
CA ASP A 54 -7.59 33.12 15.34
C ASP A 54 -8.35 32.02 14.58
N GLY A 55 -7.65 31.31 13.69
CA GLY A 55 -8.20 30.24 12.85
C GLY A 55 -9.06 30.70 11.68
N VAL A 56 -9.28 32.00 11.51
CA VAL A 56 -10.08 32.55 10.41
C VAL A 56 -9.17 33.10 9.33
N ARG A 57 -9.51 32.78 8.07
CA ARG A 57 -8.82 33.30 6.89
C ARG A 57 -8.94 34.82 6.81
N ALA A 58 -7.82 35.53 6.85
CA ALA A 58 -7.78 36.97 6.63
C ALA A 58 -8.00 37.29 5.14
N PRO A 59 -8.61 38.45 4.81
CA PRO A 59 -8.72 38.91 3.44
C PRO A 59 -7.34 38.98 2.77
N ARG A 60 -7.25 38.62 1.48
CA ARG A 60 -6.01 38.81 0.71
C ARG A 60 -5.59 40.27 0.80
N GLY A 61 -4.39 40.52 1.30
CA GLY A 61 -3.84 41.87 1.40
C GLY A 61 -2.41 41.91 0.88
N GLY A 62 -2.11 42.85 -0.02
CA GLY A 62 -0.75 43.21 -0.43
C GLY A 62 0.15 42.06 -0.94
N ASP A 63 1.43 42.37 -1.02
CA ASP A 63 2.49 41.42 -1.39
C ASP A 63 2.81 40.45 -0.22
N LEU A 64 3.53 39.36 -0.50
CA LEU A 64 3.93 38.36 0.49
C LEU A 64 4.76 39.00 1.62
N VAL A 65 5.70 39.87 1.27
CA VAL A 65 6.59 40.56 2.22
C VAL A 65 5.77 41.40 3.20
N ASP A 66 4.85 42.23 2.68
CA ASP A 66 3.95 43.06 3.49
C ASP A 66 3.10 42.21 4.44
N THR A 67 2.67 41.04 3.97
CA THR A 67 1.84 40.12 4.74
C THR A 67 2.61 39.51 5.91
N VAL A 68 3.82 39.00 5.65
CA VAL A 68 4.70 38.45 6.68
C VAL A 68 5.06 39.52 7.70
N GLU A 69 5.43 40.73 7.26
CA GLU A 69 5.72 41.84 8.17
C GLU A 69 4.54 42.21 9.06
N ARG A 70 3.31 42.24 8.53
CA ARG A 70 2.12 42.54 9.31
C ARG A 70 1.86 41.49 10.38
N VAL A 71 1.98 40.21 10.05
CA VAL A 71 1.81 39.11 11.01
C VAL A 71 2.85 39.24 12.11
N ARG A 72 4.14 39.39 11.76
CA ARG A 72 5.25 39.59 12.72
C ARG A 72 5.04 40.80 13.63
N LYS A 73 4.61 41.95 13.09
CA LYS A 73 4.36 43.18 13.87
C LYS A 73 3.16 43.04 14.81
N SER A 74 2.12 42.34 14.36
CA SER A 74 0.90 42.15 15.17
C SER A 74 1.06 41.09 16.27
N GLY A 75 1.98 40.14 16.07
CA GLY A 75 2.14 38.97 16.95
C GLY A 75 0.92 38.07 16.99
N GLN A 76 0.00 38.18 16.02
CA GLN A 76 -1.25 37.44 15.98
C GLN A 76 -1.44 36.76 14.62
N GLY A 77 -1.71 35.46 14.67
CA GLY A 77 -1.93 34.64 13.48
C GLY A 77 -0.65 34.11 12.85
N PHE A 78 -0.80 33.47 11.69
CA PHE A 78 0.31 32.90 10.93
C PHE A 78 0.05 32.89 9.43
N VAL A 79 1.11 32.75 8.64
CA VAL A 79 1.04 32.62 7.17
C VAL A 79 1.19 31.15 6.78
N TRP A 80 0.29 30.63 5.94
CA TRP A 80 0.43 29.33 5.29
C TRP A 80 0.70 29.49 3.79
N LEU A 81 1.95 29.23 3.42
CA LEU A 81 2.44 29.25 2.04
C LEU A 81 2.54 27.83 1.49
N GLY A 82 1.98 27.60 0.31
CA GLY A 82 2.06 26.33 -0.41
C GLY A 82 2.81 26.48 -1.73
N LEU A 83 3.83 25.64 -1.90
CA LEU A 83 4.69 25.56 -3.08
C LEU A 83 4.59 24.16 -3.69
N HIS A 84 4.67 24.09 -5.02
CA HIS A 84 4.74 22.84 -5.76
C HIS A 84 5.95 22.88 -6.70
N GLU A 85 6.86 21.92 -6.51
CA GLU A 85 8.09 21.74 -7.28
C GLU A 85 8.82 23.06 -7.59
N PRO A 86 9.15 23.89 -6.56
CA PRO A 86 9.77 25.18 -6.77
C PRO A 86 11.19 25.03 -7.30
N THR A 87 11.59 25.94 -8.18
CA THR A 87 12.99 26.03 -8.60
C THR A 87 13.85 26.68 -7.50
N ASN A 88 15.17 26.46 -7.55
CA ASN A 88 16.11 27.11 -6.62
C ASN A 88 15.95 28.64 -6.60
N GLU A 89 15.75 29.26 -7.77
CA GLU A 89 15.57 30.71 -7.90
C GLU A 89 14.26 31.19 -7.26
N GLU A 90 13.16 30.47 -7.49
CA GLU A 90 11.86 30.79 -6.90
C GLU A 90 11.86 30.61 -5.37
N PHE A 91 12.59 29.62 -4.85
CA PHE A 91 12.61 29.34 -3.41
C PHE A 91 13.61 30.20 -2.63
N ALA A 92 14.67 30.71 -3.25
CA ALA A 92 15.69 31.54 -2.59
C ALA A 92 15.11 32.79 -1.90
N GLY A 93 14.23 33.54 -2.59
CA GLY A 93 13.62 34.75 -2.00
C GLY A 93 12.68 34.43 -0.83
N ILE A 94 12.06 33.26 -0.84
CA ILE A 94 11.21 32.77 0.26
C ILE A 94 12.09 32.35 1.43
N ALA A 95 13.18 31.62 1.17
CA ALA A 95 14.13 31.21 2.18
C ALA A 95 14.69 32.40 2.96
N ASP A 96 15.11 33.46 2.26
CA ASP A 96 15.62 34.68 2.90
C ASP A 96 14.56 35.40 3.75
N LEU A 97 13.33 35.51 3.25
CA LEU A 97 12.23 36.20 3.93
C LEU A 97 11.85 35.53 5.27
N PHE A 98 11.87 34.20 5.28
CA PHE A 98 11.49 33.38 6.43
C PHE A 98 12.67 32.92 7.28
N ASP A 99 13.90 33.35 6.95
CA ASP A 99 15.15 32.94 7.64
C ASP A 99 15.29 31.41 7.71
N LEU A 100 15.05 30.75 6.57
CA LEU A 100 15.13 29.29 6.46
C LEU A 100 16.60 28.84 6.38
N HIS A 101 16.92 27.74 7.06
CA HIS A 101 18.28 27.23 7.08
C HIS A 101 18.69 26.69 5.68
N PRO A 102 19.88 27.06 5.15
CA PRO A 102 20.28 26.69 3.78
C PRO A 102 20.23 25.19 3.46
N LEU A 103 20.63 24.33 4.41
CA LEU A 103 20.57 22.87 4.23
C LEU A 103 19.14 22.34 4.05
N ALA A 104 18.18 22.90 4.80
CA ALA A 104 16.78 22.49 4.67
C ALA A 104 16.15 23.01 3.37
N VAL A 105 16.66 24.15 2.86
CA VAL A 105 16.26 24.73 1.58
C VAL A 105 16.74 23.85 0.42
N GLU A 106 18.00 23.44 0.45
CA GLU A 106 18.58 22.49 -0.51
C GLU A 106 17.77 21.19 -0.56
N ASP A 107 17.50 20.58 0.61
CA ASP A 107 16.69 19.38 0.73
C ASP A 107 15.26 19.54 0.15
N ALA A 108 14.66 20.72 0.31
CA ALA A 108 13.32 21.00 -0.19
C ALA A 108 13.28 21.20 -1.72
N VAL A 109 14.41 21.54 -2.36
CA VAL A 109 14.49 21.68 -3.82
C VAL A 109 14.96 20.40 -4.50
N GLU A 110 15.99 19.72 -3.97
CA GLU A 110 16.49 18.46 -4.54
C GLU A 110 15.49 17.29 -4.40
N ALA A 111 14.63 17.36 -3.39
CA ALA A 111 13.65 16.33 -3.05
C ALA A 111 14.32 14.97 -2.76
N HIS A 112 13.57 13.87 -2.88
CA HIS A 112 14.00 12.49 -2.66
C HIS A 112 14.55 12.19 -1.25
N GLN A 113 14.12 12.97 -0.27
CA GLN A 113 14.60 12.86 1.10
C GLN A 113 13.88 11.72 1.84
N ARG A 114 14.56 11.11 2.80
CA ARG A 114 13.89 10.19 3.73
C ARG A 114 13.03 10.99 4.71
N PRO A 115 11.91 10.43 5.20
CA PRO A 115 11.14 11.05 6.26
C PRO A 115 12.02 11.42 7.46
N LYS A 116 11.92 12.67 7.90
CA LYS A 116 12.73 13.22 9.00
C LYS A 116 12.07 14.43 9.62
N VAL A 117 12.44 14.72 10.86
CA VAL A 117 12.09 15.97 11.54
C VAL A 117 13.37 16.51 12.15
N GLU A 118 13.73 17.74 11.77
CA GLU A 118 14.95 18.42 12.18
C GLU A 118 14.59 19.82 12.68
N ARG A 119 15.39 20.32 13.64
CA ARG A 119 15.21 21.65 14.20
C ARG A 119 16.39 22.54 13.81
N TYR A 120 16.08 23.70 13.26
CA TYR A 120 17.03 24.74 12.91
C TYR A 120 16.63 26.03 13.62
N GLY A 121 17.27 26.32 14.76
CA GLY A 121 16.92 27.49 15.58
C GLY A 121 15.48 27.42 16.08
N GLU A 122 14.65 28.37 15.65
CA GLU A 122 13.22 28.44 15.98
C GLU A 122 12.31 27.91 14.85
N THR A 123 12.90 27.28 13.82
CA THR A 123 12.16 26.64 12.72
C THR A 123 12.30 25.13 12.81
N LEU A 124 11.19 24.43 12.60
CA LEU A 124 11.14 22.99 12.41
C LEU A 124 11.07 22.67 10.92
N PHE A 125 11.86 21.70 10.47
CA PHE A 125 11.80 21.15 9.12
C PHE A 125 11.36 19.69 9.21
N ALA A 126 10.25 19.35 8.56
CA ALA A 126 9.73 18.00 8.49
C ALA A 126 9.63 17.54 7.04
N VAL A 127 9.96 16.28 6.79
CA VAL A 127 9.80 15.62 5.49
C VAL A 127 8.87 14.44 5.68
N PHE A 128 7.79 14.42 4.89
CA PHE A 128 6.85 13.32 4.81
C PHE A 128 6.91 12.72 3.41
N LYS A 129 6.86 11.39 3.31
CA LYS A 129 6.58 10.72 2.04
C LYS A 129 5.07 10.59 1.91
N THR A 130 4.53 10.85 0.73
CA THR A 130 3.14 10.53 0.42
C THR A 130 3.11 9.24 -0.36
N VAL A 131 2.08 8.44 -0.18
CA VAL A 131 1.85 7.25 -0.99
C VAL A 131 0.43 7.27 -1.52
N CYS A 132 0.21 6.73 -2.71
CA CYS A 132 -1.12 6.46 -3.21
C CYS A 132 -1.17 5.09 -3.88
N TYR A 133 -2.31 4.42 -3.70
CA TYR A 133 -2.60 3.19 -4.40
C TYR A 133 -2.98 3.49 -5.85
N VAL A 134 -2.38 2.75 -6.78
CA VAL A 134 -2.65 2.82 -8.21
C VAL A 134 -3.59 1.67 -8.57
N GLU A 135 -4.85 2.04 -8.80
CA GLU A 135 -5.87 1.07 -9.24
C GLU A 135 -5.46 0.40 -10.55
N HIS A 136 -5.62 -0.92 -10.59
CA HIS A 136 -5.33 -1.74 -11.75
C HIS A 136 -6.46 -2.77 -11.94
N GLU A 137 -6.79 -3.08 -13.19
CA GLU A 137 -7.82 -4.09 -13.50
C GLU A 137 -7.31 -5.50 -13.18
N GLU A 138 -6.05 -5.78 -13.52
CA GLU A 138 -5.37 -7.03 -13.21
C GLU A 138 -3.95 -6.74 -12.72
N LEU A 139 -3.55 -7.43 -11.65
CA LEU A 139 -2.20 -7.36 -11.14
C LEU A 139 -1.28 -8.21 -12.02
N THR A 140 -0.25 -7.57 -12.58
CA THR A 140 0.76 -8.21 -13.43
C THR A 140 2.14 -8.09 -12.79
N ALA A 141 3.15 -8.79 -13.33
CA ALA A 141 4.53 -8.70 -12.90
C ALA A 141 5.17 -7.30 -13.09
N THR A 142 4.48 -6.37 -13.75
CA THR A 142 4.96 -5.01 -14.03
C THR A 142 3.99 -3.92 -13.58
N SER A 143 2.88 -4.26 -12.92
CA SER A 143 1.89 -3.29 -12.48
C SER A 143 2.47 -2.37 -11.41
N GLU A 144 2.38 -1.07 -11.61
CA GLU A 144 2.63 -0.10 -10.55
C GLU A 144 1.45 -0.16 -9.57
N VAL A 145 1.72 -0.40 -8.29
CA VAL A 145 0.68 -0.57 -7.26
C VAL A 145 0.75 0.59 -6.28
N VAL A 146 1.96 1.05 -5.95
CA VAL A 146 2.19 2.17 -5.05
C VAL A 146 2.97 3.23 -5.80
N ASN A 147 2.44 4.46 -5.81
CA ASN A 147 3.20 5.62 -6.28
C ASN A 147 3.54 6.52 -5.09
N THR A 148 4.78 7.02 -5.05
CA THR A 148 5.32 7.79 -3.93
C THR A 148 5.59 9.25 -4.32
N GLY A 149 5.35 10.15 -3.38
CA GLY A 149 5.63 11.58 -3.49
C GLY A 149 6.20 12.10 -2.17
N GLU A 150 6.30 13.42 -2.03
CA GLU A 150 6.82 14.01 -0.80
C GLU A 150 6.28 15.40 -0.51
N ILE A 151 6.15 15.67 0.78
CA ILE A 151 5.74 16.94 1.34
C ILE A 151 6.78 17.34 2.37
N MET A 152 7.49 18.43 2.10
CA MET A 152 8.33 19.09 3.08
C MET A 152 7.56 20.21 3.75
N VAL A 153 7.72 20.35 5.06
CA VAL A 153 7.01 21.34 5.88
C VAL A 153 8.03 22.10 6.72
N PHE A 154 8.07 23.42 6.54
CA PHE A 154 8.75 24.33 7.44
C PHE A 154 7.72 24.94 8.38
N VAL A 155 7.98 24.87 9.68
CA VAL A 155 7.10 25.41 10.70
C VAL A 155 7.90 26.36 11.57
N GLY A 156 7.52 27.63 11.54
CA GLY A 156 8.02 28.67 12.44
C GLY A 156 6.94 29.11 13.43
N PRO A 157 7.24 30.11 14.27
CA PRO A 157 6.28 30.63 15.25
C PRO A 157 5.07 31.31 14.60
N ASP A 158 5.24 31.87 13.39
CA ASP A 158 4.27 32.71 12.69
C ASP A 158 4.05 32.27 11.22
N PHE A 159 4.56 31.10 10.83
CA PHE A 159 4.41 30.60 9.46
C PHE A 159 4.44 29.08 9.35
N VAL A 160 3.83 28.60 8.26
CA VAL A 160 3.95 27.24 7.74
C VAL A 160 4.22 27.33 6.24
N ILE A 161 5.28 26.69 5.76
CA ILE A 161 5.59 26.59 4.33
C ILE A 161 5.56 25.11 3.96
N THR A 162 4.72 24.74 3.00
CA THR A 162 4.63 23.37 2.49
C THR A 162 5.19 23.33 1.08
N VAL A 163 6.19 22.50 0.83
CA VAL A 163 6.77 22.23 -0.49
C VAL A 163 6.37 20.82 -0.92
N ARG A 164 5.76 20.68 -2.09
CA ARG A 164 5.27 19.39 -2.59
C ARG A 164 5.96 18.98 -3.87
N HIS A 165 6.41 17.74 -3.91
CA HIS A 165 6.92 17.08 -5.11
C HIS A 165 6.09 15.84 -5.43
N GLY A 166 5.85 15.61 -6.72
CA GLY A 166 5.02 14.50 -7.20
C GLY A 166 3.56 14.88 -7.47
N ARG A 167 2.84 13.92 -8.05
CA ARG A 167 1.52 14.14 -8.68
C ARG A 167 0.32 13.99 -7.73
N HIS A 168 0.54 13.60 -6.47
CA HIS A 168 -0.49 13.28 -5.47
C HIS A 168 -0.14 13.92 -4.11
N GLY A 169 -0.98 13.69 -3.09
CA GLY A 169 -0.87 14.34 -1.78
C GLY A 169 -1.36 15.79 -1.76
N SER A 170 -2.48 16.08 -2.45
CA SER A 170 -3.04 17.44 -2.49
C SER A 170 -3.46 17.91 -1.10
N LEU A 171 -2.86 19.00 -0.63
CA LEU A 171 -3.23 19.64 0.63
C LEU A 171 -4.45 20.56 0.51
N GLY A 172 -5.08 20.65 -0.66
CA GLY A 172 -6.29 21.47 -0.89
C GLY A 172 -7.45 21.05 0.01
N PRO A 173 -7.92 19.79 -0.07
CA PRO A 173 -8.98 19.28 0.81
C PRO A 173 -8.63 19.39 2.30
N LEU A 174 -7.39 19.09 2.68
CA LEU A 174 -6.92 19.24 4.07
C LEU A 174 -7.06 20.69 4.56
N ARG A 175 -6.73 21.66 3.70
CA ARG A 175 -6.88 23.08 4.04
C ARG A 175 -8.35 23.46 4.20
N GLU A 176 -9.24 23.00 3.32
CA GLU A 176 -10.67 23.26 3.43
C GLU A 176 -11.26 22.67 4.72
N GLU A 177 -10.82 21.48 5.11
CA GLU A 177 -11.18 20.84 6.38
C GLU A 177 -10.71 21.67 7.58
N LEU A 178 -9.44 22.09 7.59
CA LEU A 178 -8.90 22.95 8.64
C LEU A 178 -9.59 24.32 8.70
N GLU A 179 -9.95 24.91 7.56
CA GLU A 179 -10.71 26.16 7.49
C GLU A 179 -12.14 26.01 8.05
N SER A 180 -12.69 24.79 8.04
CA SER A 180 -14.00 24.48 8.62
C SER A 180 -13.99 24.36 10.14
N ASP A 181 -12.81 24.21 10.76
CA ASP A 181 -12.60 24.21 12.21
C ASP A 181 -11.63 25.31 12.65
N PRO A 182 -12.12 26.57 12.80
CA PRO A 182 -11.30 27.67 13.29
C PRO A 182 -10.72 27.45 14.70
N GLY A 183 -11.36 26.62 15.53
CA GLY A 183 -10.86 26.31 16.86
C GLY A 183 -9.54 25.55 16.79
N GLN A 184 -9.47 24.54 15.91
CA GLN A 184 -8.26 23.78 15.69
C GLN A 184 -7.20 24.59 14.93
N LEU A 185 -7.58 25.32 13.87
CA LEU A 185 -6.64 26.13 13.10
C LEU A 185 -6.09 27.33 13.90
N GLY A 186 -6.86 27.80 14.89
CA GLY A 186 -6.46 28.85 15.83
C GLY A 186 -5.32 28.44 16.78
N LYS A 187 -5.06 27.14 16.92
CA LYS A 187 -3.91 26.61 17.70
C LYS A 187 -2.56 26.88 17.02
N GLY A 188 -2.57 27.37 15.78
CA GLY A 188 -1.39 27.93 15.12
C GLY A 188 -0.67 26.97 14.16
N PRO A 189 0.58 27.29 13.79
CA PRO A 189 1.37 26.55 12.79
C PRO A 189 1.50 25.05 13.05
N SER A 190 1.64 24.65 14.33
CA SER A 190 1.76 23.24 14.72
C SER A 190 0.51 22.42 14.42
N ALA A 191 -0.68 23.03 14.43
CA ALA A 191 -1.92 22.34 14.07
C ALA A 191 -1.92 21.93 12.59
N VAL A 192 -1.35 22.75 11.72
CA VAL A 192 -1.19 22.42 10.29
C VAL A 192 -0.19 21.29 10.10
N LEU A 193 0.95 21.31 10.82
CA LEU A 193 1.92 20.22 10.78
C LEU A 193 1.29 18.89 11.22
N HIS A 194 0.55 18.92 12.33
CA HIS A 194 -0.18 17.77 12.82
C HIS A 194 -1.16 17.24 11.77
N ALA A 195 -1.99 18.12 11.20
CA ALA A 195 -2.97 17.73 10.20
C ALA A 195 -2.34 17.13 8.94
N ILE A 196 -1.17 17.62 8.52
CA ILE A 196 -0.42 17.03 7.40
C ILE A 196 0.09 15.63 7.79
N ALA A 197 0.65 15.48 8.98
CA ALA A 197 1.15 14.19 9.45
C ALA A 197 0.03 13.15 9.57
N ASP A 198 -1.10 13.53 10.15
CA ASP A 198 -2.29 12.72 10.29
C ASP A 198 -2.82 12.27 8.93
N HIS A 199 -3.02 13.22 8.00
CA HIS A 199 -3.46 12.93 6.65
C HIS A 199 -2.54 11.97 5.89
N VAL A 200 -1.21 12.16 6.00
CA VAL A 200 -0.22 11.28 5.37
C VAL A 200 -0.30 9.86 5.94
N VAL A 201 -0.45 9.72 7.26
CA VAL A 201 -0.54 8.41 7.91
C VAL A 201 -1.86 7.71 7.60
N ASP A 202 -2.97 8.44 7.52
CA ASP A 202 -4.25 7.91 7.07
C ASP A 202 -4.19 7.40 5.63
N ASP A 203 -3.51 8.13 4.73
CA ASP A 203 -3.25 7.66 3.37
C ASP A 203 -2.44 6.37 3.36
N TYR A 204 -1.48 6.19 4.28
CA TYR A 204 -0.74 4.93 4.41
C TYR A 204 -1.69 3.77 4.73
N LEU A 205 -2.60 3.95 5.70
CA LEU A 205 -3.57 2.92 6.07
C LEU A 205 -4.51 2.58 4.92
N ASN A 206 -5.00 3.58 4.19
CA ASN A 206 -5.84 3.38 3.00
C ASN A 206 -5.11 2.56 1.91
N VAL A 207 -3.82 2.81 1.69
CA VAL A 207 -3.02 2.04 0.73
C VAL A 207 -2.75 0.62 1.23
N ILE A 208 -2.48 0.45 2.53
CA ILE A 208 -2.31 -0.88 3.14
C ILE A 208 -3.57 -1.74 2.95
N ASP A 209 -4.76 -1.19 3.20
CA ASP A 209 -6.03 -1.89 3.00
C ASP A 209 -6.22 -2.33 1.53
N ALA A 210 -5.82 -1.49 0.57
CA ALA A 210 -5.90 -1.81 -0.85
C ALA A 210 -4.88 -2.89 -1.26
N VAL A 211 -3.63 -2.78 -0.80
CA VAL A 211 -2.59 -3.79 -1.04
C VAL A 211 -2.95 -5.13 -0.40
N GLN A 212 -3.63 -5.14 0.75
CA GLN A 212 -4.12 -6.36 1.36
C GLN A 212 -5.06 -7.13 0.42
N ALA A 213 -5.98 -6.42 -0.24
CA ALA A 213 -6.89 -7.06 -1.19
C ALA A 213 -6.14 -7.73 -2.36
N ASP A 214 -5.05 -7.12 -2.84
CA ASP A 214 -4.21 -7.71 -3.88
C ASP A 214 -3.46 -8.95 -3.40
N ILE A 215 -2.98 -8.93 -2.15
CA ILE A 215 -2.34 -10.08 -1.51
C ILE A 215 -3.33 -11.23 -1.36
N ASP A 216 -4.54 -10.97 -0.87
CA ASP A 216 -5.61 -11.96 -0.70
C ASP A 216 -5.99 -12.61 -2.04
N GLN A 217 -6.00 -11.83 -3.13
CA GLN A 217 -6.25 -12.34 -4.47
C GLN A 217 -5.13 -13.26 -4.96
N VAL A 218 -3.86 -12.86 -4.76
CA VAL A 218 -2.71 -13.69 -5.12
C VAL A 218 -2.66 -14.97 -4.30
N GLU A 219 -3.01 -14.90 -3.01
CA GLU A 219 -3.15 -16.08 -2.15
C GLU A 219 -4.19 -17.05 -2.73
N THR A 220 -5.38 -16.55 -3.03
CA THR A 220 -6.47 -17.34 -3.60
C THR A 220 -6.06 -18.02 -4.90
N ASP A 221 -5.37 -17.31 -5.79
CA ASP A 221 -4.91 -17.84 -7.07
C ASP A 221 -3.88 -18.96 -6.89
N VAL A 222 -2.95 -18.80 -5.94
CA VAL A 222 -1.94 -19.83 -5.62
C VAL A 222 -2.58 -21.05 -4.98
N PHE A 223 -3.63 -20.92 -4.16
CA PHE A 223 -4.28 -22.07 -3.54
C PHE A 223 -5.40 -22.72 -4.38
N ALA A 224 -5.71 -22.19 -5.57
CA ALA A 224 -6.67 -22.78 -6.49
C ALA A 224 -6.18 -24.12 -7.09
N GLU A 225 -7.08 -24.89 -7.71
CA GLU A 225 -6.76 -26.21 -8.31
C GLU A 225 -5.64 -26.15 -9.36
N ASN A 226 -5.49 -25.03 -10.06
CA ASN A 226 -4.43 -24.79 -11.05
C ASN A 226 -3.32 -23.86 -10.52
N GLY A 227 -3.21 -23.70 -9.20
CA GLY A 227 -2.32 -22.75 -8.54
C GLY A 227 -0.84 -22.94 -8.87
N ALA A 228 -0.42 -24.17 -9.18
CA ALA A 228 0.94 -24.46 -9.68
C ALA A 228 1.29 -23.80 -11.02
N ARG A 229 0.31 -23.23 -11.74
CA ARG A 229 0.51 -22.46 -12.98
C ARG A 229 0.35 -20.95 -12.78
N ALA A 230 0.09 -20.49 -11.54
CA ALA A 230 0.00 -19.08 -11.26
C ALA A 230 1.33 -18.39 -11.60
N ASP A 231 1.26 -17.13 -12.05
CA ASP A 231 2.46 -16.37 -12.36
C ASP A 231 3.17 -15.93 -11.07
N PRO A 232 4.36 -16.49 -10.73
CA PRO A 232 5.10 -16.07 -9.55
C PRO A 232 5.54 -14.60 -9.64
N GLY A 233 5.59 -14.02 -10.84
CA GLY A 233 5.92 -12.61 -11.07
C GLY A 233 5.00 -11.66 -10.31
N ARG A 234 3.72 -12.00 -10.12
CA ARG A 234 2.77 -11.20 -9.33
C ARG A 234 3.14 -11.14 -7.85
N ILE A 235 3.59 -12.26 -7.27
CA ILE A 235 4.06 -12.32 -5.87
C ILE A 235 5.31 -11.44 -5.69
N TYR A 236 6.27 -11.55 -6.62
CA TYR A 236 7.48 -10.71 -6.58
C TYR A 236 7.17 -9.24 -6.78
N GLN A 237 6.20 -8.91 -7.62
CA GLN A 237 5.79 -7.53 -7.83
C GLN A 237 5.21 -6.94 -6.56
N LEU A 238 4.24 -7.61 -5.91
CA LEU A 238 3.71 -7.14 -4.62
C LEU A 238 4.80 -6.99 -3.56
N LYS A 239 5.78 -7.89 -3.52
CA LYS A 239 6.91 -7.78 -2.60
C LYS A 239 7.76 -6.53 -2.87
N ARG A 240 7.95 -6.13 -4.13
CA ARG A 240 8.65 -4.90 -4.51
C ARG A 240 7.88 -3.67 -4.08
N GLU A 241 6.58 -3.64 -4.37
CA GLU A 241 5.69 -2.51 -4.02
C GLU A 241 5.55 -2.35 -2.49
N LEU A 242 5.44 -3.46 -1.77
CA LEU A 242 5.44 -3.47 -0.30
C LEU A 242 6.77 -2.94 0.27
N LEU A 243 7.90 -3.24 -0.37
CA LEU A 243 9.20 -2.70 0.03
C LEU A 243 9.29 -1.18 -0.21
N GLU A 244 8.70 -0.67 -1.29
CA GLU A 244 8.59 0.77 -1.55
C GLU A 244 7.75 1.45 -0.47
N LEU A 245 6.57 0.90 -0.17
CA LEU A 245 5.72 1.36 0.93
C LEU A 245 6.47 1.34 2.27
N LYS A 246 7.17 0.24 2.59
CA LYS A 246 7.99 0.12 3.80
C LYS A 246 9.05 1.22 3.91
N ARG A 247 9.69 1.60 2.79
CA ARG A 247 10.70 2.67 2.75
C ARG A 247 10.12 4.06 2.96
N ALA A 248 8.85 4.28 2.62
CA ALA A 248 8.13 5.53 2.90
C ALA A 248 7.61 5.60 4.35
N VAL A 249 7.08 4.49 4.87
CA VAL A 249 6.35 4.45 6.15
C VAL A 249 7.30 4.31 7.35
N VAL A 250 8.19 3.32 7.36
CA VAL A 250 8.99 2.97 8.54
C VAL A 250 9.88 4.12 9.05
N PRO A 251 10.59 4.89 8.20
CA PRO A 251 11.45 5.96 8.69
C PRO A 251 10.72 7.09 9.42
N LEU A 252 9.41 7.25 9.19
CA LEU A 252 8.61 8.31 9.83
C LEU A 252 8.35 8.03 11.33
N GLY A 253 8.54 6.79 11.80
CA GLY A 253 8.25 6.38 13.17
C GLY A 253 9.02 7.19 14.22
N ARG A 254 10.34 7.28 14.06
CA ARG A 254 11.18 8.02 15.01
C ARG A 254 10.89 9.53 15.02
N PRO A 255 10.78 10.21 13.86
CA PRO A 255 10.37 11.62 13.79
C PRO A 255 9.04 11.93 14.50
N LEU A 256 8.00 11.10 14.33
CA LEU A 256 6.72 11.29 15.00
C LEU A 256 6.80 11.06 16.51
N LEU A 257 7.52 10.02 16.95
CA LEU A 257 7.79 9.80 18.37
C LEU A 257 8.53 10.97 19.00
N ASP A 258 9.53 11.52 18.31
CA ASP A 258 10.26 12.69 18.80
C ASP A 258 9.34 13.91 18.93
N LEU A 259 8.38 14.12 18.02
CA LEU A 259 7.35 15.16 18.14
C LEU A 259 6.37 14.90 19.29
N ALA A 260 5.98 13.64 19.51
CA ALA A 260 5.03 13.25 20.56
C ALA A 260 5.61 13.32 21.97
N ASP A 261 6.90 13.02 22.14
CA ASP A 261 7.52 12.85 23.47
C ASP A 261 8.42 14.01 23.88
N ARG A 262 9.00 14.76 22.94
CA ARG A 262 9.92 15.86 23.26
C ARG A 262 9.21 17.21 23.13
N PRO A 263 9.23 18.07 24.16
CA PRO A 263 8.68 19.41 24.04
C PRO A 263 9.48 20.20 23.00
N VAL A 264 8.85 20.54 21.88
CA VAL A 264 9.40 21.38 20.82
C VAL A 264 8.76 22.75 20.94
N ARG A 265 9.56 23.82 21.02
CA ARG A 265 9.05 25.20 21.22
C ARG A 265 7.95 25.63 20.24
N VAL A 266 8.06 25.19 19.00
CA VAL A 266 7.14 25.54 17.91
C VAL A 266 5.85 24.71 17.97
N VAL A 267 5.86 23.59 18.71
CA VAL A 267 4.71 22.70 18.85
C VAL A 267 4.00 23.01 20.17
N ASP A 268 2.78 23.52 20.07
CA ASP A 268 1.94 23.73 21.23
C ASP A 268 1.75 22.42 22.02
N PRO A 269 1.86 22.42 23.36
CA PRO A 269 1.66 21.23 24.19
C PRO A 269 0.32 20.53 23.98
N GLU A 270 -0.74 21.27 23.62
CA GLU A 270 -2.04 20.69 23.29
C GLU A 270 -1.97 19.87 21.99
N ILE A 271 -1.23 20.37 20.99
CA ILE A 271 -1.01 19.67 19.71
C ILE A 271 -0.09 18.45 19.88
N GLN A 272 0.85 18.51 20.82
CA GLN A 272 1.77 17.40 21.09
C GLN A 272 1.04 16.08 21.41
N ALA A 273 -0.08 16.14 22.13
CA ALA A 273 -0.86 14.96 22.45
C ALA A 273 -1.43 14.25 21.20
N TYR A 274 -1.76 15.01 20.15
CA TYR A 274 -2.31 14.46 18.92
C TYR A 274 -1.24 13.74 18.08
N PHE A 275 0.02 14.18 18.11
CA PHE A 275 1.12 13.44 17.45
C PHE A 275 1.31 12.03 18.00
N ARG A 276 0.91 11.76 19.25
CA ARG A 276 0.94 10.40 19.81
C ARG A 276 -0.05 9.48 19.09
N ASP A 277 -1.25 9.97 18.78
CA ASP A 277 -2.26 9.21 18.03
C ASP A 277 -1.77 8.89 16.62
N VAL A 278 -1.20 9.89 15.93
CA VAL A 278 -0.58 9.70 14.61
C VAL A 278 0.57 8.67 14.66
N SER A 279 1.38 8.69 15.73
CA SER A 279 2.43 7.68 15.95
C SER A 279 1.86 6.27 16.18
N ASP A 280 0.75 6.14 16.90
CA ASP A 280 0.07 4.86 17.12
C ASP A 280 -0.53 4.32 15.80
N HIS A 281 -1.11 5.19 14.97
CA HIS A 281 -1.59 4.82 13.63
C HIS A 281 -0.43 4.40 12.72
N LEU A 282 0.69 5.11 12.76
CA LEU A 282 1.87 4.74 12.00
C LEU A 282 2.45 3.40 12.46
N LEU A 283 2.47 3.13 13.78
CA LEU A 283 2.90 1.84 14.31
C LEU A 283 2.05 0.70 13.72
N ARG A 284 0.72 0.85 13.73
CA ARG A 284 -0.19 -0.13 13.11
C ARG A 284 0.13 -0.34 11.63
N ALA A 285 0.42 0.73 10.89
CA ALA A 285 0.81 0.63 9.49
C ALA A 285 2.11 -0.18 9.32
N THR A 286 3.13 0.07 10.17
CA THR A 286 4.39 -0.68 10.12
C THR A 286 4.25 -2.16 10.47
N GLU A 287 3.39 -2.49 11.44
CA GLU A 287 3.10 -3.88 11.84
C GLU A 287 2.39 -4.64 10.72
N GLN A 288 1.41 -4.01 10.05
CA GLN A 288 0.71 -4.61 8.91
C GLN A 288 1.64 -4.86 7.72
N ILE A 289 2.51 -3.89 7.40
CA ILE A 289 3.53 -4.06 6.34
C ILE A 289 4.46 -5.24 6.66
N ALA A 290 4.86 -5.41 7.93
CA ALA A 290 5.68 -6.54 8.35
C ALA A 290 4.94 -7.88 8.19
N ALA A 291 3.67 -7.93 8.61
CA ALA A 291 2.83 -9.12 8.45
C ALA A 291 2.64 -9.51 6.97
N PHE A 292 2.44 -8.53 6.08
CA PHE A 292 2.32 -8.76 4.64
C PHE A 292 3.60 -9.32 4.02
N ASP A 293 4.78 -8.88 4.45
CA ASP A 293 6.05 -9.44 3.96
C ASP A 293 6.20 -10.92 4.35
N GLU A 294 5.82 -11.28 5.59
CA GLU A 294 5.81 -12.68 6.03
C GLU A 294 4.77 -13.53 5.28
N LEU A 295 3.59 -12.98 5.04
CA LEU A 295 2.51 -13.64 4.31
C LEU A 295 2.93 -13.89 2.85
N LEU A 296 3.45 -12.88 2.14
CA LEU A 296 3.95 -13.02 0.76
C LEU A 296 5.08 -14.05 0.66
N ASN A 297 5.99 -14.10 1.65
CA ASN A 297 7.01 -15.14 1.72
C ASN A 297 6.38 -16.53 1.87
N SER A 298 5.35 -16.66 2.70
CA SER A 298 4.64 -17.92 2.91
C SER A 298 3.90 -18.38 1.66
N ILE A 299 3.22 -17.47 0.94
CA ILE A 299 2.58 -17.76 -0.36
C ILE A 299 3.62 -18.24 -1.37
N LEU A 300 4.76 -17.56 -1.48
CA LEU A 300 5.81 -17.96 -2.42
C LEU A 300 6.31 -19.38 -2.14
N GLN A 301 6.52 -19.73 -0.87
CA GLN A 301 6.91 -21.09 -0.48
C GLN A 301 5.81 -22.12 -0.78
N ALA A 302 4.56 -21.80 -0.51
CA ALA A 302 3.42 -22.66 -0.83
C ALA A 302 3.31 -22.91 -2.35
N HIS A 303 3.48 -21.86 -3.17
CA HIS A 303 3.50 -21.98 -4.62
C HIS A 303 4.62 -22.92 -5.11
N LEU A 304 5.85 -22.77 -4.61
CA LEU A 304 6.97 -23.66 -4.96
C LEU A 304 6.71 -25.12 -4.56
N ALA A 305 6.07 -25.34 -3.41
CA ALA A 305 5.67 -26.68 -2.97
C ALA A 305 4.63 -27.28 -3.92
N GLN A 306 3.61 -26.52 -4.34
CA GLN A 306 2.62 -26.98 -5.31
C GLN A 306 3.23 -27.31 -6.68
N VAL A 307 4.14 -26.47 -7.18
CA VAL A 307 4.88 -26.76 -8.42
C VAL A 307 5.62 -28.09 -8.32
N THR A 308 6.25 -28.36 -7.17
CA THR A 308 6.94 -29.63 -6.92
C THR A 308 5.97 -30.82 -6.89
N VAL A 309 4.80 -30.66 -6.26
CA VAL A 309 3.74 -31.70 -6.26
C VAL A 309 3.25 -31.98 -7.68
N ALA A 310 2.98 -30.94 -8.47
CA ALA A 310 2.57 -31.08 -9.86
C ALA A 310 3.63 -31.78 -10.72
N GLN A 311 4.92 -31.43 -10.56
CA GLN A 311 6.03 -32.11 -11.22
C GLN A 311 6.11 -33.60 -10.85
N ASN A 312 5.90 -33.93 -9.57
CA ASN A 312 5.86 -35.31 -9.12
C ASN A 312 4.66 -36.08 -9.69
N GLU A 313 3.51 -35.43 -9.83
CA GLU A 313 2.34 -36.01 -10.51
C GLU A 313 2.61 -36.31 -11.98
N ASP A 314 3.22 -35.36 -12.70
CA ASP A 314 3.58 -35.52 -14.10
C ASP A 314 4.62 -36.64 -14.29
N MET A 315 5.63 -36.70 -13.41
CA MET A 315 6.63 -37.77 -13.41
C MET A 315 6.00 -39.15 -13.16
N ARG A 316 5.03 -39.27 -12.24
CA ARG A 316 4.28 -40.53 -12.01
C ARG A 316 3.52 -40.95 -13.26
N LYS A 317 2.83 -40.02 -13.94
CA LYS A 317 2.09 -40.29 -15.17
C LYS A 317 3.00 -40.78 -16.31
N ILE A 318 4.13 -40.10 -16.54
CA ILE A 318 5.11 -40.49 -17.56
C ILE A 318 5.68 -41.88 -17.26
N THR A 319 6.07 -42.12 -16.01
CA THR A 319 6.66 -43.40 -15.58
C THR A 319 5.65 -44.54 -15.71
N ALA A 320 4.38 -44.32 -15.37
CA ALA A 320 3.31 -45.30 -15.53
C ALA A 320 3.12 -45.69 -17.00
N TRP A 321 3.07 -44.72 -17.92
CA TRP A 321 3.00 -44.99 -19.36
C TRP A 321 4.25 -45.69 -19.89
N ALA A 322 5.44 -45.29 -19.45
CA ALA A 322 6.69 -45.94 -19.82
C ALA A 322 6.71 -47.41 -19.40
N ALA A 323 6.25 -47.73 -18.19
CA ALA A 323 6.14 -49.11 -17.71
C ALA A 323 5.13 -49.94 -18.53
N VAL A 324 3.99 -49.35 -18.91
CA VAL A 324 3.00 -50.01 -19.78
C VAL A 324 3.58 -50.29 -21.18
N ILE A 325 4.38 -49.39 -21.74
CA ILE A 325 5.02 -49.56 -23.06
C ILE A 325 6.22 -50.52 -23.00
N ALA A 326 6.93 -50.59 -21.87
CA ALA A 326 8.10 -51.45 -21.72
C ALA A 326 7.75 -52.94 -21.83
N VAL A 327 6.57 -53.36 -21.36
CA VAL A 327 6.10 -54.76 -21.42
C VAL A 327 6.00 -55.30 -22.87
N PRO A 328 5.21 -54.71 -23.78
CA PRO A 328 5.16 -55.18 -25.17
C PRO A 328 6.52 -55.07 -25.85
N THR A 329 7.28 -53.99 -25.58
CA THR A 329 8.60 -53.79 -26.18
C THR A 329 9.57 -54.91 -25.79
N MET A 330 9.60 -55.31 -24.53
CA MET A 330 10.43 -56.41 -24.03
C MET A 330 10.02 -57.74 -24.67
N VAL A 331 8.72 -58.05 -24.71
CA VAL A 331 8.22 -59.31 -25.28
C VAL A 331 8.50 -59.36 -26.78
N CYS A 332 8.21 -58.28 -27.53
CA CYS A 332 8.56 -58.17 -28.94
C CYS A 332 10.08 -58.26 -29.18
N GLY A 333 10.90 -57.71 -28.28
CA GLY A 333 12.35 -57.82 -28.33
C GLY A 333 12.84 -59.26 -28.22
N VAL A 334 12.29 -60.04 -27.27
CA VAL A 334 12.63 -61.47 -27.08
C VAL A 334 12.23 -62.29 -28.31
N TYR A 335 11.00 -62.12 -28.82
CA TYR A 335 10.54 -62.84 -30.01
C TYR A 335 11.14 -62.30 -31.33
N GLY A 336 11.83 -61.16 -31.29
CA GLY A 336 12.62 -60.63 -32.41
C GLY A 336 14.04 -61.19 -32.47
N MET A 337 14.45 -62.04 -31.53
CA MET A 337 15.77 -62.66 -31.51
C MET A 337 15.84 -63.86 -32.46
N ASN A 338 16.95 -63.98 -33.19
CA ASN A 338 17.18 -65.07 -34.15
C ASN A 338 17.70 -66.35 -33.46
N PHE A 339 16.85 -67.04 -32.69
CA PHE A 339 17.18 -68.34 -32.10
C PHE A 339 16.50 -69.50 -32.85
N ASP A 340 17.24 -70.60 -33.06
CA ASP A 340 16.72 -71.78 -33.77
C ASP A 340 15.76 -72.65 -32.93
N HIS A 341 15.87 -72.62 -31.60
CA HIS A 341 15.09 -73.46 -30.68
C HIS A 341 14.10 -72.63 -29.84
N MET A 342 13.04 -72.14 -30.48
CA MET A 342 11.88 -71.51 -29.82
C MET A 342 10.62 -72.33 -30.10
N PRO A 343 10.21 -73.25 -29.20
CA PRO A 343 9.11 -74.18 -29.47
C PRO A 343 7.76 -73.50 -29.75
N GLU A 344 7.57 -72.26 -29.28
CA GLU A 344 6.35 -71.48 -29.43
C GLU A 344 6.14 -70.94 -30.86
N LEU A 345 7.22 -70.76 -31.64
CA LEU A 345 7.20 -70.14 -32.97
C LEU A 345 6.53 -71.01 -34.04
N HIS A 346 6.64 -72.34 -33.91
CA HIS A 346 6.02 -73.30 -34.84
C HIS A 346 4.58 -73.65 -34.45
N TRP A 347 4.09 -73.15 -33.31
CA TRP A 347 2.74 -73.43 -32.83
C TRP A 347 1.71 -72.45 -33.44
N LYS A 348 0.67 -72.99 -34.07
CA LYS A 348 -0.39 -72.20 -34.75
C LYS A 348 -1.09 -71.17 -33.84
N PHE A 349 -1.11 -71.40 -32.53
CA PHE A 349 -1.71 -70.50 -31.54
C PHE A 349 -0.68 -69.65 -30.77
N GLY A 350 0.62 -69.78 -31.06
CA GLY A 350 1.68 -69.04 -30.36
C GLY A 350 1.54 -67.52 -30.49
N TYR A 351 1.35 -67.00 -31.70
CA TYR A 351 1.19 -65.56 -31.93
C TYR A 351 -0.07 -64.95 -31.24
N PRO A 352 -1.29 -65.53 -31.40
CA PRO A 352 -2.45 -65.07 -30.64
C PRO A 352 -2.28 -65.15 -29.12
N LEU A 353 -1.61 -66.20 -28.61
CA LEU A 353 -1.36 -66.36 -27.17
C LEU A 353 -0.43 -65.26 -26.65
N VAL A 354 0.67 -64.95 -27.35
CA VAL A 354 1.61 -63.88 -26.96
C VAL A 354 0.91 -62.52 -26.94
N ILE A 355 0.10 -62.19 -27.96
CA ILE A 355 -0.69 -60.95 -27.95
C ILE A 355 -1.69 -60.92 -26.79
N GLY A 356 -2.34 -62.05 -26.49
CA GLY A 356 -3.23 -62.18 -25.33
C GLY A 356 -2.51 -61.90 -24.02
N VAL A 357 -1.33 -62.49 -23.80
CA VAL A 357 -0.50 -62.29 -22.60
C VAL A 357 -0.05 -60.83 -22.48
N ILE A 358 0.45 -60.23 -23.56
CA ILE A 358 0.84 -58.81 -23.58
C ILE A 358 -0.34 -57.92 -23.21
N SER A 359 -1.50 -58.15 -23.82
CA SER A 359 -2.71 -57.34 -23.60
C SER A 359 -3.19 -57.43 -22.16
N VAL A 360 -3.20 -58.65 -21.58
CA VAL A 360 -3.56 -58.87 -20.18
C VAL A 360 -2.56 -58.20 -19.24
N ALA A 361 -1.25 -58.34 -19.49
CA ALA A 361 -0.22 -57.71 -18.67
C ALA A 361 -0.32 -56.17 -18.70
N CYS A 362 -0.48 -55.58 -19.89
CA CYS A 362 -0.69 -54.14 -20.04
C CYS A 362 -1.97 -53.68 -19.33
N TRP A 363 -3.06 -54.44 -19.43
CA TRP A 363 -4.32 -54.13 -18.76
C TRP A 363 -4.20 -54.19 -17.23
N ILE A 364 -3.49 -55.19 -16.68
CA ILE A 364 -3.21 -55.30 -15.25
C ILE A 364 -2.41 -54.09 -14.76
N LEU A 365 -1.35 -53.71 -15.48
CA LEU A 365 -0.53 -52.54 -15.13
C LEU A 365 -1.34 -51.24 -15.22
N TYR A 366 -2.06 -51.02 -16.31
CA TYR A 366 -2.91 -49.84 -16.49
C TYR A 366 -3.94 -49.73 -15.37
N ARG A 367 -4.63 -50.83 -15.05
CA ARG A 367 -5.62 -50.88 -13.97
C ARG A 367 -4.98 -50.64 -12.60
N GLY A 368 -3.78 -51.18 -12.35
CA GLY A 368 -3.01 -50.95 -11.13
C GLY A 368 -2.63 -49.49 -10.95
N PHE A 369 -2.05 -48.86 -11.97
CA PHE A 369 -1.68 -47.45 -11.95
C PHE A 369 -2.88 -46.51 -11.79
N ARG A 370 -3.99 -46.79 -12.48
CA ARG A 370 -5.24 -46.03 -12.33
C ARG A 370 -5.83 -46.15 -10.93
N ARG A 371 -5.77 -47.35 -10.32
CA ARG A 371 -6.24 -47.56 -8.93
C ARG A 371 -5.40 -46.78 -7.92
N ASN A 372 -4.11 -46.62 -8.19
CA ASN A 372 -3.18 -45.90 -7.32
C ASN A 372 -3.17 -44.38 -7.57
N GLY A 373 -4.00 -43.87 -8.50
CA GLY A 373 -4.06 -42.44 -8.83
C GLY A 373 -2.85 -41.92 -9.61
N TRP A 374 -2.10 -42.80 -10.28
CA TRP A 374 -0.98 -42.40 -11.14
C TRP A 374 -1.42 -42.10 -12.58
N LEU A 375 -2.63 -42.53 -12.94
CA LEU A 375 -3.26 -42.39 -14.26
C LEU A 375 -4.73 -42.00 -14.15
#